data_AF-A0A1R1Y9F4-F1
#
_entry.id   AF-A0A1R1Y9F4-F1
#
_cell.length_a   1.000
_cell.length_b   1.000
_cell.length_c   1.000
_cell.angle_alpha   90.00
_cell.angle_beta   90.00
_cell.angle_gamma   90.00
#
_symmetry.space_group_name_H-M   'P 1'
#
loop_
_entity.id
_entity.type
_entity.pdbx_description
1 polymer ?
#
loop_
_entity_poly.entity_id
_entity_poly.type
_entity_poly.pdbx_seq_one_letter_code
_entity_poly.pdbx_strand_id
1 'polypeptide(L)'
;MEQIAETQAPASQDQVKVLTELVQQLLREKERNQEPEDPYVTTRIPVTDLTAYPELTEALPSIEEDFFRSPLTEEERKIAIHSCPR
;
A
#
# COMPACT_ATOMS: atom_id res chain seq x y z
N MET A 1 1.53 44.89 -34.44
CA MET A 1 1.20 43.74 -33.58
C MET A 1 2.40 43.51 -32.70
N GLU A 2 2.31 43.93 -31.44
CA GLU A 2 3.41 43.90 -30.46
C GLU A 2 3.66 42.45 -30.03
N GLN A 3 4.87 41.95 -30.31
CA GLN A 3 5.35 40.70 -29.71
C GLN A 3 5.81 41.04 -28.29
N ILE A 4 4.96 40.73 -27.32
CA ILE A 4 5.32 40.79 -25.91
C ILE A 4 6.24 39.59 -25.67
N ALA A 5 7.55 39.82 -25.77
CA ALA A 5 8.54 38.87 -25.31
C ALA A 5 8.40 38.79 -23.78
N GLU A 6 7.68 37.78 -23.31
CA GLU A 6 7.66 37.37 -21.90
C GLU A 6 9.11 37.16 -21.47
N THR A 7 9.68 38.19 -20.87
CA THR A 7 11.02 38.17 -20.29
C THR A 7 10.90 37.43 -18.97
N GLN A 8 10.76 36.10 -19.03
CA GLN A 8 10.86 35.27 -17.84
C GLN A 8 12.34 35.27 -17.42
N ALA A 9 12.61 35.86 -16.25
CA ALA A 9 13.95 36.18 -15.79
C ALA A 9 14.89 34.95 -15.81
N PRO A 10 16.14 35.08 -16.30
CA PRO A 10 17.10 33.98 -16.41
C PRO A 10 17.40 33.31 -15.06
N ALA A 11 17.32 34.06 -13.96
CA ALA A 11 17.50 33.57 -12.61
C ALA A 11 16.46 32.49 -12.20
N SER A 12 15.26 32.50 -12.80
CA SER A 12 14.23 31.48 -12.53
C SER A 12 14.53 30.15 -13.23
N GLN A 13 15.09 30.21 -14.45
CA GLN A 13 15.48 29.04 -15.22
C GLN A 13 16.68 28.33 -14.58
N ASP A 14 17.65 29.11 -14.09
CA ASP A 14 18.82 28.57 -13.41
C ASP A 14 18.42 27.85 -12.10
N GLN A 15 17.48 28.39 -11.34
CA GLN A 15 16.94 27.72 -10.15
C GLN A 15 16.25 26.39 -10.48
N VAL A 16 15.44 26.36 -11.53
CA VAL A 16 14.79 25.11 -11.99
C VAL A 16 15.82 24.08 -12.43
N LYS A 17 16.88 24.51 -13.11
CA LYS A 17 17.98 23.62 -13.53
C LYS A 17 18.70 23.01 -12.33
N VAL A 18 19.06 23.82 -11.34
CA VAL A 18 19.70 23.34 -10.09
C VAL A 18 18.80 22.35 -9.35
N LEU A 19 17.50 22.65 -9.23
CA LEU A 19 16.54 21.73 -8.61
C LEU A 19 16.43 20.41 -9.38
N THR A 20 16.44 20.47 -10.71
CA THR A 20 16.41 19.27 -11.56
C THR A 20 17.64 18.40 -11.35
N GLU A 21 18.83 19.00 -11.28
CA GLU A 21 20.09 18.29 -11.02
C GLU A 21 20.09 17.62 -9.63
N LEU A 22 19.58 18.32 -8.61
CA LEU A 22 19.47 17.79 -7.25
C LEU A 22 18.49 16.61 -7.17
N VAL A 23 17.32 16.73 -7.80
CA VAL A 23 16.33 15.63 -7.86
C VAL A 23 16.92 14.41 -8.56
N GLN A 24 17.63 14.60 -9.67
CA GLN A 24 18.31 13.49 -10.34
C GLN A 24 19.38 12.83 -9.47
N GLN A 25 20.11 13.62 -8.67
CA GLN A 25 21.09 13.10 -7.73
C GLN A 25 20.44 12.26 -6.63
N LEU A 26 19.33 12.74 -6.06
CA LEU A 26 18.56 12.03 -5.04
C LEU A 26 17.97 10.71 -5.57
N LEU A 27 17.46 10.70 -6.80
CA LEU A 27 16.94 9.48 -7.43
C LEU A 27 18.04 8.43 -7.61
N ARG A 28 19.22 8.83 -8.09
CA ARG A 28 20.38 7.93 -8.22
C ARG A 28 20.87 7.41 -6.86
N GLU A 29 20.79 8.22 -5.81
CA GLU A 29 21.16 7.80 -4.46
C GLU A 29 20.15 6.79 -3.90
N LYS A 30 18.84 7.03 -4.08
CA LYS A 30 17.77 6.11 -3.68
C LYS A 30 17.91 4.73 -4.33
N GLU A 31 18.31 4.66 -5.60
CA GLU A 31 18.55 3.39 -6.30
C GLU A 31 19.76 2.63 -5.74
N ARG A 32 20.82 3.35 -5.34
CA ARG A 32 22.03 2.74 -4.75
C ARG A 32 21.82 2.26 -3.32
N ASN A 33 20.91 2.89 -2.58
CA ASN A 33 20.57 2.56 -1.20
C ASN A 33 19.38 1.60 -1.08
N GLN A 34 19.00 0.90 -2.16
CA GLN A 34 18.03 -0.18 -2.01
C GLN A 34 18.68 -1.28 -1.17
N GLU A 35 18.22 -1.39 0.08
CA GLU A 35 18.53 -2.53 0.92
C GLU A 35 18.05 -3.80 0.19
N PRO A 36 18.84 -4.88 0.15
CA PRO A 36 18.36 -6.13 -0.40
C PRO A 36 17.06 -6.51 0.30
N GLU A 37 16.07 -6.93 -0.48
CA GLU A 37 14.84 -7.50 0.08
C GLU A 37 15.22 -8.56 1.13
N ASP A 38 14.59 -8.50 2.29
CA ASP A 38 14.84 -9.47 3.37
C ASP A 38 14.59 -10.89 2.81
N PRO A 39 15.56 -11.81 2.90
CA PRO A 39 15.43 -13.18 2.38
C PRO A 39 14.24 -13.97 2.94
N TYR A 40 13.74 -13.57 4.10
CA TYR A 40 12.60 -14.18 4.79
C TYR A 40 11.27 -13.47 4.47
N VAL A 41 11.29 -12.31 3.81
CA VAL A 41 10.10 -11.61 3.33
C VAL A 41 9.78 -12.11 1.92
N THR A 42 8.76 -12.96 1.82
CA THR A 42 8.24 -13.43 0.52
C THR A 42 6.99 -12.64 0.15
N THR A 43 6.96 -12.07 -1.06
CA THR A 43 5.74 -11.49 -1.63
C THR A 43 4.68 -12.58 -1.75
N ARG A 44 3.59 -12.46 -0.99
CA ARG A 44 2.51 -13.47 -1.04
C ARG A 44 1.83 -13.41 -2.40
N ILE A 45 1.64 -14.58 -3.01
CA ILE A 45 0.87 -14.71 -4.24
C ILE A 45 -0.62 -14.61 -3.84
N PRO A 46 -1.38 -13.61 -4.31
CA PRO A 46 -2.76 -13.39 -3.86
C PRO A 46 -3.74 -14.52 -4.21
N VAL A 47 -3.33 -15.46 -5.07
CA VAL A 47 -4.17 -16.52 -5.62
C VAL A 47 -4.34 -17.70 -4.67
N THR A 48 -3.35 -18.00 -3.82
CA THR A 48 -3.37 -19.21 -2.96
C THR A 48 -3.97 -18.98 -1.58
N ASP A 49 -4.15 -17.73 -1.16
CA ASP A 49 -4.73 -17.43 0.16
C ASP A 49 -6.25 -17.68 0.21
N LEU A 50 -6.91 -17.89 -0.94
CA LEU A 50 -8.36 -18.00 -1.05
C LEU A 50 -8.88 -19.16 -1.91
N THR A 51 -8.08 -20.19 -2.19
CA THR A 51 -8.70 -21.44 -2.64
C THR A 51 -9.30 -22.10 -1.41
N ALA A 52 -10.62 -21.97 -1.25
CA ALA A 52 -11.35 -22.64 -0.17
C ALA A 52 -10.94 -24.11 -0.12
N TYR A 53 -10.45 -24.57 1.02
CA TYR A 53 -10.11 -25.97 1.24
C TYR A 53 -11.40 -26.78 1.03
N PRO A 54 -11.53 -27.61 -0.01
CA PRO A 54 -12.81 -28.24 -0.36
C PRO A 54 -13.40 -29.03 0.80
N GLU A 55 -12.53 -29.69 1.57
CA GLU A 55 -12.89 -30.46 2.75
C GLU A 55 -13.40 -29.56 3.89
N LEU A 56 -12.98 -28.30 3.96
CA LEU A 56 -13.48 -27.33 4.94
C LEU A 56 -14.91 -26.88 4.59
N THR A 57 -15.19 -26.63 3.31
CA THR A 57 -16.56 -26.33 2.84
C THR A 57 -17.48 -27.54 2.95
N GLU A 58 -16.96 -28.76 2.79
CA GLU A 58 -17.73 -29.99 2.98
C GLU A 58 -18.03 -30.25 4.47
N ALA A 59 -17.03 -30.10 5.34
CA ALA A 59 -17.20 -30.30 6.78
C ALA A 59 -18.03 -29.18 7.43
N LEU A 60 -17.96 -27.96 6.90
CA LEU A 60 -18.69 -26.78 7.39
C LEU A 60 -19.37 -26.05 6.23
N PRO A 61 -20.51 -26.54 5.72
CA PRO A 61 -21.22 -25.90 4.61
C PRO A 61 -21.64 -24.46 4.88
N SER A 62 -21.91 -24.12 6.16
CA SER A 62 -22.26 -22.75 6.55
C SER A 62 -21.06 -21.80 6.56
N ILE A 63 -19.82 -22.26 6.37
CA ILE A 63 -18.63 -21.39 6.46
C ILE A 63 -18.64 -20.27 5.41
N GLU A 64 -19.23 -20.50 4.24
CA GLU A 64 -19.38 -19.46 3.21
C GLU A 64 -20.29 -18.32 3.70
N GLU A 65 -21.29 -18.63 4.51
CA GLU A 65 -22.29 -17.69 5.02
C GLU A 65 -21.96 -17.14 6.43
N ASP A 66 -21.34 -17.94 7.30
CA ASP A 66 -21.07 -17.63 8.72
C ASP A 66 -19.65 -17.10 8.98
N PHE A 67 -18.66 -17.46 8.16
CA PHE A 67 -17.28 -17.01 8.37
C PHE A 67 -17.07 -15.57 7.92
N PHE A 68 -17.82 -15.16 6.90
CA PHE A 68 -17.88 -13.78 6.39
C PHE A 68 -19.09 -13.02 6.92
N ARG A 69 -19.49 -13.27 8.17
CA ARG A 69 -20.35 -12.31 8.88
C ARG A 69 -19.69 -10.94 8.73
N SER A 70 -20.45 -9.96 8.25
CA SER A 70 -20.03 -8.56 8.19
C SER A 70 -19.25 -8.23 9.45
N PRO A 71 -18.07 -7.57 9.35
CA PRO A 71 -17.23 -7.29 10.51
C PRO A 71 -18.08 -6.75 11.64
N LEU A 72 -17.99 -7.36 12.82
CA LEU A 72 -18.71 -6.86 13.99
C LEU A 72 -18.38 -5.39 14.18
N THR A 73 -19.38 -4.59 14.49
CA THR A 73 -19.15 -3.21 14.92
C THR A 73 -18.27 -3.20 16.18
N GLU A 74 -17.57 -2.09 16.43
CA GLU A 74 -16.68 -1.97 17.60
C GLU A 74 -17.42 -2.31 18.91
N GLU A 75 -18.66 -1.84 19.02
CA GLU A 75 -19.56 -2.10 20.14
C GLU A 75 -19.89 -3.59 20.29
N GLU A 76 -20.25 -4.28 19.21
CA GLU A 76 -20.55 -5.72 19.22
C GLU A 76 -19.31 -6.55 19.56
N ARG A 77 -18.14 -6.17 19.02
CA ARG A 77 -16.86 -6.83 19.33
C ARG A 77 -16.54 -6.70 20.81
N LYS A 78 -16.70 -5.51 21.38
CA LYS A 78 -16.45 -5.23 22.79
C LYS A 78 -17.37 -6.06 23.70
N ILE A 79 -18.65 -6.17 23.37
CA ILE A 79 -19.60 -7.00 24.11
C ILE A 79 -19.19 -8.47 24.04
N ALA A 80 -18.90 -9.00 22.84
CA ALA A 80 -18.52 -10.40 22.68
C ALA A 80 -17.28 -10.76 23.51
N ILE A 81 -16.23 -9.94 23.47
CA ILE A 81 -14.99 -10.15 24.24
C ILE A 81 -15.26 -10.17 25.75
N HIS A 82 -16.10 -9.27 26.25
CA HIS A 82 -16.38 -9.15 27.68
C HIS A 82 -17.50 -10.09 28.17
N SER A 83 -18.24 -10.73 27.26
CA SER A 83 -19.29 -11.70 27.59
C SER A 83 -18.76 -13.09 27.94
N CYS A 84 -17.51 -13.38 27.60
CA CYS A 84 -16.91 -14.68 27.88
C CYS A 84 -16.56 -14.80 29.38
N PRO A 85 -17.03 -15.86 30.07
CA PRO A 85 -16.69 -16.06 31.48
C PRO A 85 -15.17 -16.29 31.65
N ARG A 86 -14.63 -15.83 32.78
CA ARG A 86 -13.20 -16.02 33.13
C ARG A 86 -12.90 -17.43 33.59
#